data_AF-A0A928L1D6-F1
#
_entry.id   AF-A0A928L1D6-F1
#
_cell.length_a   1.000
_cell.length_b   1.000
_cell.length_c   1.000
_cell.angle_alpha   90.00
_cell.angle_beta   90.00
_cell.angle_gamma   90.00
#
_symmetry.space_group_name_H-M   'P 1'
#
loop_
_entity.id
_entity.type
_entity.pdbx_description
1 polymer ?
#
loop_
_entity_poly.entity_id
_entity_poly.type
_entity_poly.pdbx_seq_one_letter_code
_entity_poly.pdbx_strand_id
1 'polypeptide(L)'
;MKWNVKCKIYPDGSTNTIYCNQRIFNDTPTARMPKEKTDDTDKKSVLRKMATVGKSGYYDEVRDDSLKRAKDKIQDIVLCNNFDYFVTLTFNPEKVDSFNVEAVKGAIKNWLNNGVKRRGFSYIAIPEYHKSGRIHLHALMSGNLKLADSGHTHNGRTVYHITDWKEKFGFCTAVKIDGNIANLSYYITKYITKGNDKIFGRFYWSSKNLVREPEIAYAMTDFGDVNQFEYKVPNCTRKLKYEADFKFNNGVVSDV
;
A
#
# COMPACT_ATOMS: atom_id res chain seq x y z
N MET A 1 -12.18 -26.66 0.29
CA MET A 1 -12.67 -27.03 1.65
C MET A 1 -12.61 -25.78 2.53
N LYS A 2 -13.31 -25.69 3.67
CA LYS A 2 -13.16 -24.54 4.59
C LYS A 2 -12.25 -24.88 5.74
N TRP A 3 -11.36 -23.97 6.11
CA TRP A 3 -10.31 -24.11 7.12
C TRP A 3 -10.48 -23.07 8.23
N ASN A 4 -9.97 -23.37 9.43
CA ASN A 4 -9.99 -22.43 10.55
C ASN A 4 -8.62 -21.79 10.84
N VAL A 5 -7.58 -22.17 10.09
CA VAL A 5 -6.26 -21.54 10.08
C VAL A 5 -5.91 -21.07 8.67
N LYS A 6 -5.34 -19.87 8.58
CA LYS A 6 -4.67 -19.35 7.38
C LYS A 6 -3.32 -18.78 7.78
N CYS A 7 -2.24 -19.35 7.27
CA CYS A 7 -0.88 -18.86 7.44
C CYS A 7 -0.38 -18.22 6.14
N LYS A 8 0.10 -16.98 6.23
CA LYS A 8 0.86 -16.33 5.16
C LYS A 8 2.34 -16.62 5.38
N ILE A 9 3.06 -17.03 4.35
CA ILE A 9 4.48 -17.35 4.37
C ILE A 9 5.19 -16.43 3.37
N TYR A 10 6.15 -15.64 3.87
CA TYR A 10 6.90 -14.66 3.09
C TYR A 10 8.26 -15.21 2.63
N PRO A 11 8.88 -14.66 1.57
CA PRO A 11 10.12 -15.20 1.00
C PRO A 11 11.31 -15.27 1.97
N ASP A 12 11.35 -14.41 2.98
CA ASP A 12 12.38 -14.42 4.03
C ASP A 12 12.12 -15.49 5.10
N GLY A 13 11.01 -16.23 5.01
CA GLY A 13 10.55 -17.21 6.00
C GLY A 13 9.70 -16.60 7.12
N SER A 14 9.45 -15.29 7.11
CA SER A 14 8.50 -14.67 8.04
C SER A 14 7.10 -15.22 7.83
N THR A 15 6.28 -15.25 8.88
CA THR A 15 4.91 -15.73 8.82
C THR A 15 3.90 -14.81 9.51
N ASN A 16 2.65 -14.87 9.05
CA ASN A 16 1.51 -14.24 9.71
C ASN A 16 0.31 -15.18 9.65
N THR A 17 -0.02 -15.76 10.80
CA THR A 17 -1.05 -16.78 10.96
C THR A 17 -2.29 -16.20 11.63
N ILE A 18 -3.44 -16.49 11.04
CA ILE A 18 -4.76 -16.14 11.56
C ILE A 18 -5.49 -17.44 11.89
N TYR A 19 -5.92 -17.56 13.14
CA TYR A 19 -6.76 -18.63 13.64
C TYR A 19 -8.17 -18.10 13.86
N CYS A 20 -9.18 -18.88 13.53
CA CYS A 20 -10.57 -18.58 13.82
C CYS A 20 -11.22 -19.74 14.57
N ASN A 21 -12.13 -19.44 15.50
CA ASN A 21 -12.96 -20.47 16.14
C ASN A 21 -13.96 -21.13 15.17
N GLN A 22 -14.05 -20.65 13.92
CA GLN A 22 -14.92 -21.16 12.87
C GLN A 22 -14.13 -21.41 11.58
N ARG A 23 -14.60 -22.36 10.76
CA ARG A 23 -14.01 -22.68 9.45
C ARG A 23 -14.45 -21.65 8.41
N ILE A 24 -13.71 -20.55 8.28
CA ILE A 24 -14.05 -19.41 7.41
C ILE A 24 -13.10 -19.21 6.24
N PHE A 25 -11.93 -19.84 6.25
CA PHE A 25 -10.91 -19.64 5.22
C PHE A 25 -11.09 -20.65 4.09
N ASN A 26 -11.01 -20.19 2.85
CA ASN A 26 -11.13 -21.04 1.67
C ASN A 26 -9.77 -21.15 0.98
N ASP A 27 -9.42 -22.37 0.56
CA ASP A 27 -8.26 -22.69 -0.28
C ASP A 27 -8.44 -22.32 -1.75
N THR A 28 -9.68 -22.06 -2.16
CA THR A 28 -10.06 -21.70 -3.52
C THR A 28 -10.13 -20.18 -3.65
N PRO A 29 -9.50 -19.58 -4.68
CA PRO A 29 -9.72 -18.18 -4.99
C PRO A 29 -11.23 -17.97 -5.16
N THR A 30 -11.82 -17.07 -4.39
CA THR A 30 -13.19 -16.64 -4.67
C THR A 30 -13.18 -15.97 -6.03
N ALA A 31 -13.51 -16.73 -7.08
CA ALA A 31 -13.96 -16.14 -8.33
C ALA A 31 -15.07 -15.17 -7.94
N ARG A 32 -14.87 -13.88 -8.20
CA ARG A 32 -16.00 -12.94 -8.16
C ARG A 32 -16.98 -13.48 -9.17
N MET A 33 -18.07 -14.11 -8.71
CA MET A 33 -19.19 -14.38 -9.58
C MET A 33 -19.57 -13.04 -10.21
N PRO A 34 -19.70 -12.97 -11.55
CA PRO A 34 -20.28 -11.79 -12.18
C PRO A 34 -21.57 -11.48 -11.45
N LYS A 35 -21.76 -10.23 -10.99
CA LYS A 35 -23.09 -9.79 -10.58
C LYS A 35 -23.99 -10.06 -11.79
N GLU A 36 -25.01 -10.90 -11.62
CA GLU A 36 -26.05 -11.06 -12.63
C GLU A 36 -26.53 -9.66 -13.02
N LYS A 37 -26.50 -9.38 -14.32
CA LYS A 37 -27.07 -8.15 -14.87
C LYS A 37 -28.57 -8.28 -14.70
N THR A 38 -29.11 -7.79 -13.59
CA THR A 38 -30.51 -7.40 -13.55
C THR A 38 -30.62 -6.12 -14.37
N ASP A 39 -31.42 -6.14 -15.44
CA ASP A 39 -31.78 -4.98 -16.26
C ASP A 39 -32.54 -3.95 -15.42
N ASP A 40 -31.78 -3.17 -14.63
CA ASP A 40 -32.28 -2.06 -13.82
C ASP A 40 -31.78 -0.73 -14.45
N THR A 41 -31.87 -0.67 -15.77
CA THR A 41 -31.38 0.41 -16.64
C THR A 41 -32.08 1.73 -16.32
N ASP A 42 -33.32 1.66 -15.85
CA ASP A 42 -34.12 2.85 -15.50
C ASP A 42 -33.81 3.39 -14.11
N LYS A 43 -33.53 2.56 -13.08
CA LYS A 43 -33.14 3.10 -11.76
C LYS A 43 -31.76 3.74 -11.77
N LYS A 44 -30.81 3.21 -12.55
CA LYS A 44 -29.46 3.77 -12.66
C LYS A 44 -29.42 5.13 -13.36
N SER A 45 -30.32 5.37 -14.31
CA SER A 45 -30.40 6.66 -15.03
C SER A 45 -30.96 7.76 -14.12
N VAL A 46 -31.97 7.42 -13.30
CA VAL A 46 -32.57 8.34 -12.31
C VAL A 46 -31.58 8.66 -11.18
N LEU A 47 -30.87 7.66 -10.64
CA LEU A 47 -29.82 7.87 -9.62
C LEU A 47 -28.64 8.73 -10.13
N ARG A 48 -28.23 8.56 -11.41
CA ARG A 48 -27.19 9.41 -12.01
C ARG A 48 -27.66 10.85 -12.23
N LYS A 49 -28.92 11.07 -12.59
CA LYS A 49 -29.49 12.41 -12.77
C LYS A 49 -29.57 13.15 -11.43
N MET A 50 -29.92 12.48 -10.34
CA MET A 50 -29.92 13.06 -8.99
C MET A 50 -28.50 13.40 -8.49
N ALA A 51 -27.50 12.58 -8.82
CA ALA A 51 -26.10 12.84 -8.45
C ALA A 51 -25.47 14.06 -9.17
N THR A 52 -26.04 14.51 -10.29
CA THR A 52 -25.47 15.61 -11.08
C THR A 52 -25.97 17.00 -10.62
N VAL A 53 -27.07 17.06 -9.87
CA VAL A 53 -27.68 18.33 -9.39
C VAL A 53 -27.25 18.68 -7.95
N GLY A 54 -26.72 17.72 -7.19
CA GLY A 54 -26.21 17.94 -5.81
C GLY A 54 -24.75 18.36 -5.76
N LYS A 55 -24.39 19.52 -6.32
CA LYS A 55 -23.03 20.06 -6.20
C LYS A 55 -22.89 20.88 -4.91
N SER A 56 -22.63 20.21 -3.79
CA SER A 56 -21.78 20.69 -2.68
C SER A 56 -21.79 19.69 -1.52
N GLY A 57 -20.61 19.21 -1.12
CA GLY A 57 -20.36 18.65 0.21
C GLY A 57 -20.90 17.24 0.51
N TYR A 58 -20.24 16.21 0.01
CA TYR A 58 -20.24 14.90 0.68
C TYR A 58 -18.92 14.18 0.38
N TYR A 59 -17.96 14.27 1.31
CA TYR A 59 -16.82 13.36 1.29
C TYR A 59 -17.38 11.95 1.53
N ASP A 60 -17.28 11.06 0.54
CA ASP A 60 -17.55 9.63 0.73
C ASP A 60 -16.64 9.15 1.88
N GLU A 61 -17.23 8.91 3.07
CA GLU A 61 -16.48 8.36 4.19
C GLU A 61 -15.78 7.08 3.74
N VAL A 62 -14.44 7.09 3.83
CA VAL A 62 -13.63 5.95 3.46
C VAL A 62 -13.93 4.83 4.43
N ARG A 63 -14.68 3.82 3.97
CA ARG A 63 -14.99 2.64 4.79
C ARG A 63 -13.71 2.02 5.36
N ASP A 64 -13.69 1.79 6.67
CA ASP A 64 -12.56 1.20 7.40
C ASP A 64 -12.10 -0.14 6.82
N ASP A 65 -13.03 -0.95 6.30
CA ASP A 65 -12.71 -2.23 5.67
C ASP A 65 -11.91 -2.06 4.37
N SER A 66 -12.13 -0.96 3.63
CA SER A 66 -11.37 -0.66 2.42
C SER A 66 -9.95 -0.21 2.76
N LEU A 67 -9.80 0.54 3.85
CA LEU A 67 -8.50 1.02 4.33
C LEU A 67 -7.65 -0.13 4.84
N LYS A 68 -8.23 -0.98 5.70
CA LYS A 68 -7.57 -2.18 6.23
C LYS A 68 -7.08 -3.09 5.10
N ARG A 69 -7.94 -3.38 4.11
CA ARG A 69 -7.56 -4.18 2.94
C ARG A 69 -6.40 -3.57 2.14
N ALA A 70 -6.35 -2.25 2.01
CA ALA A 70 -5.25 -1.59 1.32
C ALA A 70 -3.93 -1.72 2.09
N LYS A 71 -3.97 -1.53 3.43
CA LYS A 71 -2.81 -1.72 4.30
C LYS A 71 -2.29 -3.15 4.27
N ASP A 72 -3.17 -4.13 4.47
CA ASP A 72 -2.82 -5.55 4.42
C ASP A 72 -2.16 -5.90 3.08
N LYS A 73 -2.71 -5.38 1.97
CA LYS A 73 -2.17 -5.66 0.63
C LYS A 73 -0.81 -4.99 0.40
N ILE A 74 -0.59 -3.80 0.93
CA ILE A 74 0.72 -3.13 0.85
C ILE A 74 1.74 -3.90 1.66
N GLN A 75 1.42 -4.28 2.90
CA GLN A 75 2.31 -5.08 3.73
C GLN A 75 2.69 -6.38 3.04
N ASP A 76 1.70 -7.09 2.47
CA ASP A 76 1.96 -8.31 1.71
C ASP A 76 2.91 -8.06 0.52
N ILE A 77 2.68 -7.02 -0.28
CA ILE A 77 3.57 -6.70 -1.40
C ILE A 77 4.96 -6.31 -0.89
N VAL A 78 5.07 -5.53 0.19
CA VAL A 78 6.37 -5.11 0.74
C VAL A 78 7.15 -6.31 1.24
N LEU A 79 6.52 -7.20 2.02
CA LEU A 79 7.18 -8.39 2.57
C LEU A 79 7.52 -9.44 1.50
N CYS A 80 6.81 -9.44 0.36
CA CYS A 80 7.09 -10.36 -0.75
C CYS A 80 8.18 -9.89 -1.71
N ASN A 81 8.69 -8.66 -1.58
CA ASN A 81 9.61 -8.08 -2.54
C ASN A 81 10.74 -7.32 -1.85
N ASN A 82 11.87 -7.17 -2.55
CA ASN A 82 12.96 -6.32 -2.10
C ASN A 82 12.81 -4.91 -2.69
N PHE A 83 13.07 -3.90 -1.87
CA PHE A 83 13.14 -2.50 -2.26
C PHE A 83 14.49 -1.91 -1.82
N ASP A 84 15.10 -1.09 -2.67
CA ASP A 84 16.44 -0.55 -2.44
C ASP A 84 16.39 0.80 -1.72
N TYR A 85 15.38 1.63 -2.06
CA TYR A 85 15.27 2.99 -1.60
C TYR A 85 13.87 3.33 -1.08
N PHE A 86 13.83 4.09 0.01
CA PHE A 86 12.69 4.90 0.37
C PHE A 86 12.83 6.26 -0.32
N VAL A 87 11.80 6.67 -1.04
CA VAL A 87 11.81 7.84 -1.91
C VAL A 87 10.67 8.78 -1.51
N THR A 88 10.99 10.06 -1.33
CA THR A 88 9.98 11.12 -1.23
C THR A 88 10.10 12.02 -2.46
N LEU A 89 8.98 12.26 -3.15
CA LEU A 89 8.91 13.14 -4.30
C LEU A 89 7.98 14.31 -4.01
N THR A 90 8.47 15.52 -4.32
CA THR A 90 7.70 16.76 -4.28
C THR A 90 7.92 17.56 -5.57
N PHE A 91 7.13 18.61 -5.77
CA PHE A 91 7.05 19.33 -7.04
C PHE A 91 7.56 20.76 -6.89
N ASN A 92 8.27 21.24 -7.92
CA ASN A 92 8.52 22.66 -8.06
C ASN A 92 7.23 23.28 -8.66
N PRO A 93 6.62 24.29 -8.00
CA PRO A 93 5.38 24.92 -8.49
C PRO A 93 5.50 25.57 -9.87
N GLU A 94 6.71 25.95 -10.30
CA GLU A 94 6.97 26.47 -11.64
C GLU A 94 6.89 25.39 -12.73
N LYS A 95 7.03 24.10 -12.35
CA LYS A 95 7.02 22.96 -13.29
C LYS A 95 5.71 22.18 -13.24
N VAL A 96 5.18 21.94 -12.04
CA VAL A 96 3.94 21.20 -11.82
C VAL A 96 3.20 21.83 -10.63
N ASP A 97 1.96 22.24 -10.86
CA ASP A 97 1.09 22.68 -9.77
C ASP A 97 0.72 21.51 -8.85
N SER A 98 1.34 21.47 -7.68
CA SER A 98 1.14 20.42 -6.66
C SER A 98 -0.25 20.42 -6.00
N PHE A 99 -1.08 21.44 -6.23
CA PHE A 99 -2.48 21.46 -5.80
C PHE A 99 -3.41 20.82 -6.83
N ASN A 100 -2.97 20.72 -8.08
CA ASN A 100 -3.74 20.12 -9.16
C ASN A 100 -3.48 18.61 -9.26
N VAL A 101 -4.47 17.83 -8.80
CA VAL A 101 -4.43 16.35 -8.79
C VAL A 101 -4.09 15.77 -10.17
N GLU A 102 -4.72 16.24 -11.25
CA GLU A 102 -4.51 15.66 -12.59
C GLU A 102 -3.14 16.01 -13.16
N ALA A 103 -2.63 17.22 -12.89
CA ALA A 103 -1.28 17.61 -13.29
C ALA A 103 -0.22 16.72 -12.61
N VAL A 104 -0.32 16.57 -11.28
CA VAL A 104 0.58 15.72 -10.48
C VAL A 104 0.50 14.26 -10.92
N LYS A 105 -0.71 13.72 -11.05
CA LYS A 105 -0.97 12.34 -11.49
C LYS A 105 -0.39 12.06 -12.87
N GLY A 106 -0.53 12.99 -13.81
CA GLY A 106 0.06 12.89 -15.15
C GLY A 106 1.59 12.83 -15.12
N ALA A 107 2.22 13.73 -14.36
CA ALA A 107 3.68 13.77 -14.19
C ALA A 107 4.22 12.46 -13.59
N ILE A 108 3.67 12.03 -12.45
CA ILE A 108 4.09 10.80 -11.74
C ILE A 108 3.86 9.57 -12.62
N LYS A 109 2.68 9.43 -13.23
CA LYS A 109 2.33 8.27 -14.05
C LYS A 109 3.30 8.10 -15.22
N ASN A 110 3.62 9.20 -15.90
CA ASN A 110 4.56 9.17 -17.02
C ASN A 110 5.96 8.78 -16.56
N TRP A 111 6.44 9.34 -15.46
CA TRP A 111 7.77 9.03 -14.92
C TRP A 111 7.88 7.56 -14.47
N LEU A 112 6.93 7.08 -13.67
CA LEU A 112 6.91 5.70 -13.17
C LEU A 112 6.78 4.67 -14.31
N ASN A 113 5.87 4.87 -15.26
CA ASN A 113 5.70 3.93 -16.38
C ASN A 113 6.96 3.84 -17.24
N ASN A 114 7.60 4.97 -17.46
CA ASN A 114 8.86 5.06 -18.20
C ASN A 114 10.00 4.36 -17.46
N GLY A 115 10.08 4.55 -16.14
CA GLY A 115 11.04 3.88 -15.28
C GLY A 115 10.86 2.36 -15.27
N VAL A 116 9.61 1.87 -15.21
CA VAL A 116 9.33 0.43 -15.33
C VAL A 116 9.81 -0.10 -16.68
N LYS A 117 9.43 0.57 -17.79
CA LYS A 117 9.73 0.09 -19.15
C LYS A 117 11.21 0.13 -19.53
N ARG A 118 11.95 1.14 -19.05
CA ARG A 118 13.31 1.42 -19.54
C ARG A 118 14.41 1.20 -18.51
N ARG A 119 14.05 1.16 -17.22
CA ARG A 119 15.01 1.20 -16.10
C ARG A 119 14.72 0.15 -15.04
N GLY A 120 13.78 -0.76 -15.32
CA GLY A 120 13.44 -1.86 -14.44
C GLY A 120 12.87 -1.42 -13.09
N PHE A 121 12.12 -0.31 -13.03
CA PHE A 121 11.56 0.12 -11.76
C PHE A 121 10.60 -0.91 -11.17
N SER A 122 10.79 -1.20 -9.89
CA SER A 122 9.82 -1.85 -9.02
C SER A 122 9.41 -0.85 -7.96
N TYR A 123 8.11 -0.62 -7.76
CA TYR A 123 7.68 0.38 -6.79
C TYR A 123 6.34 0.10 -6.12
N ILE A 124 6.21 0.54 -4.87
CA ILE A 124 4.93 0.96 -4.26
C ILE A 124 5.01 2.47 -4.06
N ALA A 125 3.97 3.20 -4.46
CA ALA A 125 3.90 4.65 -4.34
C ALA A 125 2.56 5.07 -3.73
N ILE A 126 2.62 5.93 -2.73
CA ILE A 126 1.48 6.39 -1.93
C ILE A 126 1.43 7.92 -2.03
N PRO A 127 0.41 8.47 -2.72
CA PRO A 127 0.19 9.91 -2.69
C PRO A 127 -0.42 10.32 -1.36
N GLU A 128 0.03 11.44 -0.82
CA GLU A 128 -0.45 12.02 0.43
C GLU A 128 -0.60 13.54 0.28
N TYR A 129 -1.60 14.14 0.92
CA TYR A 129 -1.65 15.58 1.11
C TYR A 129 -0.73 16.00 2.27
N HIS A 130 0.19 16.91 1.97
CA HIS A 130 0.90 17.65 3.01
C HIS A 130 -0.07 18.55 3.79
N LYS A 131 0.31 18.98 5.01
CA LYS A 131 -0.49 19.92 5.82
C LYS A 131 -0.91 21.19 5.07
N SER A 132 -0.13 21.60 4.07
CA SER A 132 -0.43 22.75 3.22
C SER A 132 -1.43 22.47 2.09
N GLY A 133 -1.97 21.26 1.95
CA GLY A 133 -2.84 20.84 0.84
C GLY A 133 -2.11 20.45 -0.45
N ARG A 134 -0.76 20.50 -0.46
CA ARG A 134 0.05 20.07 -1.62
C ARG A 134 0.18 18.56 -1.66
N ILE A 135 0.25 17.99 -2.86
CA ILE A 135 0.41 16.54 -3.03
C ILE A 135 1.90 16.17 -2.99
N HIS A 136 2.25 15.23 -2.11
CA HIS A 136 3.54 14.56 -2.04
C HIS A 136 3.39 13.09 -2.45
N LEU A 137 4.51 12.43 -2.79
CA LEU A 137 4.55 11.00 -3.02
C LEU A 137 5.61 10.36 -2.12
N HIS A 138 5.21 9.37 -1.32
CA HIS A 138 6.12 8.47 -0.64
C HIS A 138 6.17 7.14 -1.40
N ALA A 139 7.36 6.61 -1.64
CA ALA A 139 7.50 5.39 -2.42
C ALA A 139 8.62 4.50 -1.89
N LEU A 140 8.41 3.19 -2.01
CA LEU A 140 9.49 2.21 -1.96
C LEU A 140 9.86 1.88 -3.40
N MET A 141 11.14 1.95 -3.74
CA MET A 141 11.60 1.84 -5.12
C MET A 141 12.89 1.03 -5.25
N SER A 142 12.97 0.23 -6.31
CA SER A 142 14.19 -0.42 -6.82
C SER A 142 14.32 -0.19 -8.32
N GLY A 143 15.49 -0.55 -8.86
CA GLY A 143 15.84 -0.44 -10.27
C GLY A 143 16.89 0.63 -10.51
N ASN A 144 17.15 0.96 -11.78
CA ASN A 144 18.20 1.90 -12.14
C ASN A 144 17.76 3.35 -11.88
N LEU A 145 17.73 3.81 -10.62
CA LEU A 145 17.52 5.21 -10.23
C LEU A 145 18.80 6.03 -10.52
N LYS A 146 18.64 7.27 -11.03
CA LYS A 146 19.75 8.14 -11.44
C LYS A 146 20.12 8.96 -10.21
N LEU A 147 20.91 8.36 -9.34
CA LEU A 147 21.20 8.92 -8.03
C LEU A 147 22.42 9.84 -8.08
N ALA A 148 22.32 10.98 -7.43
CA ALA A 148 23.44 11.85 -7.11
C ALA A 148 23.41 12.14 -5.60
N ASP A 149 24.56 12.09 -4.94
CA ASP A 149 24.66 12.45 -3.52
C ASP A 149 24.13 13.88 -3.32
N SER A 150 23.30 14.08 -2.30
CA SER A 150 22.77 15.41 -1.97
C SER A 150 23.75 16.27 -1.18
N GLY A 151 24.81 15.68 -0.63
CA GLY A 151 25.70 16.30 0.36
C GLY A 151 25.11 16.30 1.79
N HIS A 152 23.92 15.73 1.98
CA HIS A 152 23.23 15.69 3.26
C HIS A 152 23.06 14.25 3.75
N THR A 153 22.95 14.11 5.07
CA THR A 153 22.59 12.86 5.72
C THR A 153 21.31 13.01 6.52
N HIS A 154 20.58 11.92 6.66
CA HIS A 154 19.42 11.80 7.54
C HIS A 154 19.60 10.54 8.39
N ASN A 155 19.57 10.69 9.72
CA ASN A 155 19.80 9.59 10.67
C ASN A 155 21.07 8.78 10.36
N GLY A 156 22.15 9.47 10.00
CA GLY A 156 23.44 8.84 9.66
C GLY A 156 23.49 8.19 8.27
N ARG A 157 22.44 8.32 7.45
CA ARG A 157 22.40 7.77 6.08
C ARG A 157 22.51 8.85 5.03
N THR A 158 23.28 8.58 3.98
CA THR A 158 23.35 9.45 2.81
C THR A 158 21.97 9.62 2.17
N VAL A 159 21.62 10.87 1.90
CA VAL A 159 20.44 11.23 1.13
C VAL A 159 20.87 11.47 -0.32
N TYR A 160 20.17 10.88 -1.26
CA TYR A 160 20.41 11.05 -2.69
C TYR A 160 19.28 11.86 -3.34
N HIS A 161 19.62 12.60 -4.40
CA HIS A 161 18.66 13.10 -5.36
C HIS A 161 18.50 12.12 -6.52
N ILE A 162 17.28 11.98 -7.05
CA ILE A 162 17.02 11.32 -8.33
C ILE A 162 17.06 12.39 -9.42
N THR A 163 18.17 12.49 -10.16
CA THR A 163 18.49 13.65 -11.00
C THR A 163 17.44 13.93 -12.06
N ASP A 164 16.94 12.89 -12.74
CA ASP A 164 15.93 13.07 -13.78
C ASP A 164 14.56 13.48 -13.24
N TRP A 165 14.23 13.15 -11.98
CA TRP A 165 13.07 13.73 -11.32
C TRP A 165 13.32 15.20 -10.96
N LYS A 166 14.49 15.49 -10.37
CA LYS A 166 14.84 16.83 -9.90
C LYS A 166 14.83 17.87 -11.03
N GLU A 167 15.46 17.53 -12.14
CA GLU A 167 15.53 18.36 -13.33
C GLU A 167 14.16 18.58 -13.97
N LYS A 168 13.27 17.59 -13.94
CA LYS A 168 12.02 17.63 -14.70
C LYS A 168 10.79 18.09 -13.90
N PHE A 169 10.69 17.76 -12.62
CA PHE A 169 9.44 17.89 -11.87
C PHE A 169 9.58 18.66 -10.56
N GLY A 170 10.68 18.52 -9.82
CA GLY A 170 10.79 19.20 -8.53
C GLY A 170 11.90 18.72 -7.62
N PHE A 171 11.56 18.40 -6.38
CA PHE A 171 12.52 17.97 -5.37
C PHE A 171 12.28 16.50 -5.03
N CYS A 172 13.32 15.83 -4.58
CA CYS A 172 13.23 14.45 -4.15
C CYS A 172 14.30 14.13 -3.13
N THR A 173 14.03 13.12 -2.33
CA THR A 173 15.01 12.43 -1.51
C THR A 173 14.91 10.93 -1.78
N ALA A 174 16.05 10.25 -1.81
CA ALA A 174 16.15 8.80 -1.86
C ALA A 174 17.13 8.37 -0.77
N VAL A 175 16.67 7.51 0.13
CA VAL A 175 17.47 6.97 1.24
C VAL A 175 17.50 5.45 1.10
N LYS A 176 18.67 4.85 1.22
CA LYS A 176 18.82 3.40 1.10
C LYS A 176 18.15 2.69 2.29
N ILE A 177 17.41 1.62 2.01
CA ILE A 177 16.73 0.81 3.03
C ILE A 177 17.76 -0.09 3.73
N ASP A 178 17.62 -0.25 5.05
CA ASP A 178 18.56 -0.95 5.94
C ASP A 178 18.23 -2.45 6.17
N GLY A 179 17.35 -3.00 5.35
CA GLY A 179 16.95 -4.40 5.36
C GLY A 179 15.88 -4.77 6.39
N ASN A 180 15.41 -3.83 7.23
CA ASN A 180 14.28 -4.08 8.14
C ASN A 180 12.93 -3.90 7.41
N ILE A 181 12.65 -4.83 6.48
CA ILE A 181 11.48 -4.78 5.59
C ILE A 181 10.17 -4.87 6.38
N ALA A 182 10.12 -5.61 7.48
CA ALA A 182 8.94 -5.69 8.34
C ALA A 182 8.56 -4.30 8.89
N ASN A 183 9.49 -3.59 9.53
CA ASN A 183 9.25 -2.23 10.04
C ASN A 183 8.89 -1.26 8.91
N LEU A 184 9.58 -1.36 7.77
CA LEU A 184 9.29 -0.54 6.60
C LEU A 184 7.86 -0.75 6.07
N SER A 185 7.38 -2.01 6.09
CA SER A 185 6.03 -2.35 5.65
C SER A 185 4.95 -1.69 6.53
N TYR A 186 5.19 -1.57 7.83
CA TYR A 186 4.32 -0.82 8.74
C TYR A 186 4.47 0.68 8.52
N TYR A 187 5.70 1.19 8.44
CA TYR A 187 5.99 2.61 8.27
C TYR A 187 5.35 3.20 7.02
N ILE A 188 5.49 2.54 5.87
CA ILE A 188 4.94 3.05 4.60
C ILE A 188 3.40 3.14 4.63
N THR A 189 2.72 2.27 5.39
CA THR A 189 1.25 2.34 5.53
C THR A 189 0.74 3.51 6.36
N LYS A 190 1.62 4.19 7.13
CA LYS A 190 1.32 5.44 7.85
C LYS A 190 0.81 6.54 6.91
N TYR A 191 1.38 6.62 5.70
CA TYR A 191 1.05 7.66 4.71
C TYR A 191 -0.34 7.50 4.09
N ILE A 192 -0.91 6.29 4.13
CA ILE A 192 -2.32 6.08 3.78
C ILE A 192 -3.23 6.53 4.92
N THR A 193 -2.82 6.31 6.17
CA THR A 193 -3.66 6.56 7.35
C THR A 193 -3.84 8.05 7.64
N LYS A 194 -2.82 8.85 7.35
CA LYS A 194 -2.82 10.30 7.60
C LYS A 194 -3.72 11.08 6.64
N GLY A 195 -3.85 10.61 5.41
CA GLY A 195 -4.67 11.26 4.39
C GLY A 195 -6.01 10.57 4.13
N ASN A 196 -6.09 9.23 4.26
CA ASN A 196 -7.22 8.37 3.84
C ASN A 196 -7.79 8.63 2.42
N ASP A 197 -7.22 9.56 1.66
CA ASP A 197 -7.71 10.01 0.37
C ASP A 197 -7.20 9.10 -0.75
N LYS A 198 -8.12 8.70 -1.62
CA LYS A 198 -7.79 8.06 -2.89
C LYS A 198 -7.41 9.14 -3.91
N ILE A 199 -6.33 9.90 -3.65
CA ILE A 199 -5.93 11.08 -4.42
C ILE A 199 -5.89 10.79 -5.93
N PHE A 200 -5.36 9.63 -6.32
CA PHE A 200 -5.35 9.18 -7.73
C PHE A 200 -6.37 8.08 -8.04
N GLY A 201 -7.49 8.05 -7.33
CA GLY A 201 -8.53 7.02 -7.41
C GLY A 201 -8.21 5.71 -6.68
N ARG A 202 -7.01 5.61 -6.07
CA ARG A 202 -6.53 4.45 -5.29
C ARG A 202 -5.67 4.95 -4.13
N PHE A 203 -5.61 4.19 -3.04
CA PHE A 203 -4.72 4.50 -1.89
C PHE A 203 -3.23 4.41 -2.22
N TYR A 204 -2.88 3.53 -3.16
CA TYR A 204 -1.51 3.35 -3.61
C TYR A 204 -1.49 2.92 -5.07
N TRP A 205 -0.38 3.24 -5.72
CA TRP A 205 0.04 2.68 -7.00
C TRP A 205 1.19 1.72 -6.78
N SER A 206 1.30 0.73 -7.66
CA SER A 206 2.42 -0.21 -7.64
C SER A 206 2.73 -0.69 -9.04
N SER A 207 3.99 -1.01 -9.30
CA SER A 207 4.37 -1.62 -10.57
C SER A 207 3.76 -3.02 -10.72
N LYS A 208 3.66 -3.50 -11.97
CA LYS A 208 3.02 -4.80 -12.27
C LYS A 208 3.95 -6.00 -12.06
N ASN A 209 5.26 -5.77 -12.01
CA ASN A 209 6.30 -6.78 -11.87
C ASN A 209 6.59 -7.19 -10.41
N LEU A 210 5.79 -6.73 -9.44
CA LEU A 210 5.90 -7.12 -8.04
C LEU A 210 5.10 -8.40 -7.77
N VAL A 211 5.65 -9.26 -6.90
CA VAL A 211 4.90 -10.35 -6.28
C VAL A 211 3.83 -9.75 -5.38
N ARG A 212 2.57 -10.14 -5.56
CA ARG A 212 1.43 -9.48 -4.89
C ARG A 212 0.85 -10.25 -3.73
N GLU A 213 1.16 -11.54 -3.63
CA GLU A 213 0.58 -12.44 -2.64
C GLU A 213 1.68 -13.33 -2.09
N PRO A 214 1.74 -13.49 -0.76
CA PRO A 214 2.60 -14.49 -0.15
C PRO A 214 2.08 -15.89 -0.48
N GLU A 215 2.91 -16.89 -0.23
CA GLU A 215 2.42 -18.26 -0.15
C GLU A 215 1.40 -18.37 0.99
N ILE A 216 0.35 -19.16 0.79
CA ILE A 216 -0.70 -19.37 1.78
C ILE A 216 -0.81 -20.85 2.11
N ALA A 217 -0.62 -21.18 3.39
CA ALA A 217 -0.93 -22.49 3.94
C ALA A 217 -2.25 -22.46 4.72
N TYR A 218 -3.05 -23.51 4.58
CA TYR A 218 -4.29 -23.69 5.33
C TYR A 218 -4.18 -24.95 6.20
N ALA A 219 -4.76 -24.88 7.40
CA ALA A 219 -4.73 -25.99 8.35
C ALA A 219 -5.99 -26.04 9.21
N MET A 220 -6.13 -27.14 9.94
CA MET A 220 -7.09 -27.30 11.02
C MET A 220 -6.36 -27.32 12.35
N THR A 221 -6.91 -26.63 13.34
CA THR A 221 -6.45 -26.71 14.73
C THR A 221 -7.64 -26.67 15.67
N ASP A 222 -7.51 -27.21 16.88
CA ASP A 222 -8.39 -26.80 17.96
C ASP A 222 -8.07 -25.35 18.31
N PHE A 223 -9.09 -24.48 18.31
CA PHE A 223 -8.93 -23.07 18.62
C PHE A 223 -8.61 -22.85 20.11
N GLY A 224 -9.05 -23.75 21.00
CA GLY A 224 -8.77 -23.69 22.43
C GLY A 224 -7.28 -23.84 22.73
N ASP A 225 -6.59 -24.71 22.01
CA ASP A 225 -5.19 -25.07 22.24
C ASP A 225 -4.19 -24.01 21.76
N VAL A 226 -4.62 -23.07 20.92
CA VAL A 226 -3.74 -21.97 20.45
C VAL A 226 -3.52 -20.96 21.58
N ASN A 227 -2.33 -20.94 22.17
CA ASN A 227 -1.98 -20.03 23.25
C ASN A 227 -1.65 -18.61 22.75
N GLN A 228 -2.67 -17.89 22.27
CA GLN A 228 -2.58 -16.51 21.77
C GLN A 228 -3.77 -15.68 22.23
N PHE A 229 -3.63 -14.35 22.25
CA PHE A 229 -4.69 -13.45 22.68
C PHE A 229 -5.95 -13.56 21.79
N GLU A 230 -7.12 -13.70 22.42
CA GLU A 230 -8.39 -13.86 21.73
C GLU A 230 -9.05 -12.50 21.44
N TYR A 231 -9.28 -12.21 20.16
CA TYR A 231 -10.02 -11.05 19.69
C TYR A 231 -11.45 -11.43 19.29
N LYS A 232 -12.44 -10.81 19.91
CA LYS A 232 -13.85 -10.96 19.51
C LYS A 232 -14.16 -10.08 18.32
N VAL A 233 -14.79 -10.62 17.29
CA VAL A 233 -15.25 -9.84 16.14
C VAL A 233 -16.61 -9.23 16.48
N PRO A 234 -16.77 -7.89 16.43
CA PRO A 234 -18.04 -7.24 16.76
C PRO A 234 -19.22 -7.80 15.96
N ASN A 235 -20.38 -7.89 16.61
CA ASN A 235 -21.65 -8.30 15.98
C ASN A 235 -21.64 -9.71 15.37
N CYS A 236 -20.73 -10.61 15.79
CA CYS A 236 -20.80 -12.02 15.42
C CYS A 236 -20.14 -12.94 16.47
N THR A 237 -20.33 -14.26 16.32
CA THR A 237 -19.78 -15.28 17.22
C THR A 237 -18.33 -15.65 16.91
N ARG A 238 -17.68 -14.94 15.98
CA ARG A 238 -16.31 -15.23 15.57
C ARG A 238 -15.32 -14.65 16.57
N LYS A 239 -14.31 -15.46 16.84
CA LYS A 239 -13.13 -15.14 17.64
C LYS A 239 -11.92 -15.41 16.77
N LEU A 240 -10.93 -14.53 16.85
CA LEU A 240 -9.69 -14.59 16.10
C LEU A 240 -8.50 -14.61 17.06
N LYS A 241 -7.48 -15.38 16.72
CA LYS A 241 -6.14 -15.28 17.31
C LYS A 241 -5.16 -15.01 16.18
N TYR A 242 -4.08 -14.29 16.48
CA TYR A 242 -3.06 -13.93 15.51
C TYR A 242 -1.70 -14.34 16.06
N GLU A 243 -0.84 -14.82 15.18
CA GLU A 243 0.56 -15.09 15.46
C GLU A 243 1.38 -14.53 14.31
N ALA A 244 2.37 -13.71 14.64
CA ALA A 244 3.24 -13.08 13.67
C ALA A 244 4.68 -13.36 14.06
N ASP A 245 5.41 -14.03 13.17
CA ASP A 245 6.83 -14.31 13.31
C ASP A 245 7.56 -13.60 12.16
N PHE A 246 7.96 -12.35 12.40
CA PHE A 246 8.65 -11.54 11.41
C PHE A 246 10.15 -11.47 11.74
N LYS A 247 10.97 -11.54 10.69
CA LYS A 247 12.40 -11.30 10.82
C LYS A 247 12.69 -9.81 10.91
N PHE A 248 13.38 -9.43 11.99
CA PHE A 248 13.91 -8.08 12.18
C PHE A 248 15.43 -8.16 12.20
N ASN A 249 16.09 -7.29 11.46
CA ASN A 249 17.53 -7.10 11.64
C ASN A 249 17.76 -6.33 12.95
N ASN A 250 18.70 -6.76 13.79
CA ASN A 250 19.08 -6.12 15.07
C ASN A 250 19.71 -4.71 14.93
N GLY A 251 19.54 -4.06 13.77
CA GLY A 251 19.86 -2.66 13.57
C GLY A 251 18.80 -1.77 14.21
N VAL A 252 19.24 -0.67 14.82
CA VAL A 252 18.39 0.38 15.38
C VAL A 252 17.24 0.67 14.43
N VAL A 253 16.01 0.62 14.94
CA VAL A 253 14.81 1.08 14.22
C VAL A 253 14.98 2.56 13.96
N SER A 254 15.58 2.88 12.83
CA SER A 254 15.61 4.23 12.32
C SER A 254 14.34 4.42 11.50
N ASP A 255 13.55 5.43 11.85
CA ASP A 255 12.68 6.06 10.88
C ASP A 255 13.52 6.35 9.64
N VAL A 256 13.14 5.78 8.49
CA VAL A 256 13.83 6.03 7.22
C VAL A 256 13.79 7.52 6.89
#